data_AF-A0A0J6SI14-F1
#
_entry.id   AF-A0A0J6SI14-F1
#
_cell.length_a   1.000
_cell.length_b   1.000
_cell.length_c   1.000
_cell.angle_alpha   90.00
_cell.angle_beta   90.00
_cell.angle_gamma   90.00
#
_symmetry.space_group_name_H-M   'P 1'
#
loop_
_entity.id
_entity.type
_entity.pdbx_description
1 polymer ?
#
loop_
_entity_poly.entity_id
_entity_poly.type
_entity_poly.pdbx_seq_one_letter_code
_entity_poly.pdbx_strand_id
1 'polypeptide(L)'
;MTANPITWRHTWPERGPDFVAVVAGGRFGRIHKTHPGRLQGYEWVWSLTYPAVTGLPKQGRAKTKQDAADAVRAGLNDALRWHAERGEPLLLNRADAGPDPRRDWMRPPVRIVVGQDVPWPEGWDAGG
;
A
#
# COMPACT_ATOMS: atom_id res chain seq x y z
N MET A 1 16.75 -4.91 -12.10
CA MET A 1 15.39 -4.36 -11.93
C MET A 1 14.76 -5.04 -10.73
N THR A 2 14.73 -4.37 -9.59
CA THR A 2 14.07 -4.88 -8.37
C THR A 2 12.59 -5.06 -8.64
N ALA A 3 12.05 -6.24 -8.32
CA ALA A 3 10.63 -6.51 -8.47
C ALA A 3 9.86 -5.59 -7.51
N ASN A 4 9.08 -4.65 -8.03
CA ASN A 4 8.17 -3.84 -7.23
C ASN A 4 7.17 -4.79 -6.54
N PRO A 5 7.15 -4.89 -5.20
CA PRO A 5 6.28 -5.84 -4.50
C PRO A 5 4.80 -5.43 -4.55
N ILE A 6 4.50 -4.24 -5.07
CA ILE A 6 3.13 -3.73 -5.22
C ILE A 6 2.51 -4.26 -6.51
N THR A 7 1.42 -5.00 -6.36
CA THR A 7 0.46 -5.29 -7.44
C THR A 7 -0.70 -4.30 -7.34
N TRP A 8 -1.00 -3.57 -8.42
CA TRP A 8 -2.13 -2.64 -8.49
C TRP A 8 -3.39 -3.36 -8.97
N ARG A 9 -4.51 -3.17 -8.27
CA ARG A 9 -5.83 -3.70 -8.66
C ARG A 9 -6.86 -2.57 -8.75
N HIS A 10 -7.74 -2.62 -9.74
CA HIS A 10 -8.88 -1.71 -9.79
C HIS A 10 -9.83 -1.95 -8.61
N THR A 11 -10.42 -0.88 -8.08
CA THR A 11 -11.59 -1.00 -7.21
C THR A 11 -12.86 -1.05 -8.06
N TRP A 12 -13.90 -1.69 -7.53
CA TRP A 12 -15.19 -1.75 -8.19
C TRP A 12 -15.90 -0.37 -8.14
N PRO A 13 -16.60 0.07 -9.21
CA PRO A 13 -16.73 -0.58 -10.52
C PRO A 13 -15.45 -0.43 -11.35
N GLU A 14 -15.05 -1.50 -12.05
CA GLU A 14 -13.76 -1.71 -12.74
C GLU A 14 -13.38 -0.70 -13.85
N ARG A 15 -14.03 0.46 -13.93
CA ARG A 15 -13.85 1.50 -14.96
C ARG A 15 -13.42 2.85 -14.41
N GLY A 16 -13.30 3.01 -13.09
CA GLY A 16 -12.87 4.24 -12.45
C GLY A 16 -11.33 4.38 -12.37
N PRO A 17 -10.80 5.63 -12.32
CA PRO A 17 -9.40 5.89 -12.00
C PRO A 17 -9.13 5.69 -10.51
N ASP A 18 -9.33 4.47 -10.01
CA ASP A 18 -9.30 4.10 -8.60
C ASP A 18 -8.66 2.71 -8.44
N PHE A 19 -7.58 2.65 -7.66
CA PHE A 19 -6.68 1.52 -7.61
C PHE A 19 -6.21 1.26 -6.18
N VAL A 20 -6.18 -0.01 -5.78
CA VAL A 20 -5.61 -0.47 -4.51
C VAL A 20 -4.24 -1.10 -4.76
N ALA A 21 -3.27 -0.72 -3.93
CA ALA A 21 -1.96 -1.33 -3.84
C ALA A 21 -2.04 -2.58 -2.97
N VAL A 22 -1.68 -3.73 -3.54
CA VAL A 22 -1.65 -5.03 -2.87
C VAL A 22 -0.22 -5.54 -2.76
N VAL A 23 0.17 -5.99 -1.56
CA VAL A 23 1.50 -6.53 -1.26
C VAL A 23 1.30 -7.90 -0.59
N ALA A 24 1.82 -8.96 -1.20
CA ALA A 24 1.69 -10.34 -0.70
C ALA A 24 0.23 -10.73 -0.30
N GLY A 25 -0.77 -10.21 -1.01
CA GLY A 25 -2.20 -10.44 -0.73
C GLY A 25 -2.84 -9.49 0.29
N GLY A 26 -2.08 -8.59 0.91
CA GLY A 26 -2.58 -7.56 1.83
C GLY A 26 -2.78 -6.19 1.16
N ARG A 27 -3.81 -5.44 1.55
CA ARG A 27 -4.06 -4.05 1.09
C ARG A 27 -3.15 -3.10 1.85
N PHE A 28 -2.29 -2.40 1.12
CA PHE A 28 -1.35 -1.44 1.70
C PHE A 28 -1.77 0.01 1.50
N GLY A 29 -2.34 0.32 0.34
CA GLY A 29 -2.74 1.69 0.02
C GLY A 29 -3.73 1.76 -1.12
N ARG A 30 -4.15 2.97 -1.45
CA ARG A 30 -5.10 3.26 -2.53
C ARG A 30 -4.75 4.58 -3.19
N ILE A 31 -4.87 4.65 -4.50
CA ILE A 31 -4.84 5.90 -5.27
C ILE A 31 -6.14 6.05 -6.03
N HIS A 32 -6.70 7.26 -6.07
CA HIS A 32 -7.88 7.54 -6.89
C HIS A 32 -7.85 8.97 -7.41
N LYS A 33 -8.46 9.18 -8.58
CA LYS A 33 -8.60 10.53 -9.16
C LYS A 33 -9.86 11.20 -8.61
N THR A 34 -9.69 12.36 -7.98
CA THR A 34 -10.82 13.24 -7.64
C THR A 34 -11.20 14.06 -8.87
N HIS A 35 -12.48 14.07 -9.24
CA HIS A 35 -13.01 14.82 -10.40
C HIS A 35 -12.63 16.33 -10.37
N PRO A 36 -12.63 17.03 -11.52
CA PRO A 36 -11.87 18.27 -11.72
C PRO A 36 -12.57 19.49 -11.13
N GLY A 37 -12.64 19.56 -9.80
CA GLY A 37 -13.09 20.72 -9.06
C GLY A 37 -11.93 21.65 -8.73
N ARG A 38 -11.35 22.31 -9.74
CA ARG A 38 -10.57 23.59 -9.73
C ARG A 38 -9.60 23.93 -8.58
N LEU A 39 -9.22 22.99 -7.71
CA LEU A 39 -8.24 23.23 -6.65
C LEU A 39 -6.87 22.74 -7.11
N GLN A 40 -6.19 23.62 -7.87
CA GLN A 40 -4.74 23.65 -8.06
C GLN A 40 -4.05 22.30 -8.35
N GLY A 41 -4.19 21.75 -9.55
CA GLY A 41 -3.21 20.82 -10.13
C GLY A 41 -2.96 19.47 -9.43
N TYR A 42 -3.64 19.15 -8.33
CA TYR A 42 -3.52 17.86 -7.62
C TYR A 42 -4.77 17.02 -7.82
N GLU A 43 -4.81 16.24 -8.90
CA GLU A 43 -5.98 15.45 -9.29
C GLU A 43 -6.05 14.06 -8.66
N TRP A 44 -4.93 13.58 -8.12
CA TRP A 44 -4.84 12.24 -7.53
C TRP A 44 -4.76 12.33 -6.02
N VAL A 45 -5.52 11.49 -5.35
CA VAL A 45 -5.44 11.27 -3.90
C VAL A 45 -4.79 9.93 -3.67
N TRP A 46 -3.87 9.87 -2.73
CA TRP A 46 -3.28 8.63 -2.25
C TRP A 46 -3.55 8.47 -0.76
N SER A 47 -3.64 7.23 -0.30
CA SER A 47 -3.82 6.89 1.10
C SER A 47 -3.14 5.57 1.43
N LEU A 48 -2.64 5.45 2.66
CA LEU A 48 -2.10 4.23 3.23
C LEU A 48 -3.17 3.64 4.15
N THR A 49 -3.47 2.36 4.00
CA THR A 49 -4.43 1.65 4.86
C THR A 49 -3.77 1.08 6.11
N TYR A 50 -2.48 1.34 6.28
CA TYR A 50 -1.67 0.84 7.38
C TYR A 50 -1.57 1.88 8.52
N PRO A 51 -2.02 1.54 9.75
CA PRO A 51 -2.17 2.54 10.81
C PRO A 51 -0.93 2.75 11.70
N ALA A 52 0.07 1.85 11.65
CA ALA A 52 0.96 1.61 12.79
C ALA A 52 2.35 2.28 12.77
N VAL A 53 2.83 2.85 11.65
CA VAL A 53 4.07 3.66 11.72
C VAL A 53 3.72 5.10 12.10
N THR A 54 4.16 5.50 13.29
CA THR A 54 4.04 6.87 13.80
C THR A 54 4.84 7.84 12.93
N GLY A 55 4.24 8.96 12.53
CA GLY A 55 4.93 10.01 11.75
C GLY A 55 4.85 9.86 10.23
N LEU A 56 4.33 8.74 9.69
CA LEU A 56 4.06 8.64 8.25
C LEU A 56 2.80 9.43 7.86
N PRO A 57 2.84 10.24 6.78
CA PRO A 57 1.63 10.82 6.24
C PRO A 57 0.75 9.68 5.72
N LYS A 58 -0.47 9.56 6.28
CA LYS A 58 -1.41 8.48 5.95
C LYS A 58 -2.16 8.71 4.65
N GLN A 59 -2.13 9.93 4.13
CA GLN A 59 -2.79 10.32 2.90
C GLN A 59 -2.20 11.62 2.36
N GLY A 60 -2.41 11.88 1.08
CA GLY A 60 -2.02 13.12 0.45
C GLY A 60 -2.64 13.28 -0.93
N ARG A 61 -2.26 14.37 -1.59
CA ARG A 61 -2.65 14.65 -2.97
C ARG A 61 -1.42 14.72 -3.85
N ALA A 62 -1.59 14.38 -5.12
CA ALA A 62 -0.53 14.31 -6.10
C ALA A 62 -1.03 14.82 -7.45
N LYS A 63 -0.11 15.38 -8.25
CA LYS A 63 -0.46 15.97 -9.54
C LYS A 63 -0.74 14.89 -10.58
N THR A 64 0.06 13.83 -10.55
CA THR A 64 -0.05 12.72 -11.49
C THR A 64 -0.39 11.41 -10.79
N LYS A 65 -0.84 10.43 -11.58
CA LYS A 65 -1.03 9.05 -11.12
C LYS A 65 0.28 8.46 -10.61
N GLN A 66 1.38 8.76 -11.30
CA GLN A 66 2.70 8.25 -10.97
C GLN A 66 3.17 8.79 -9.62
N ASP A 67 3.04 10.10 -9.38
CA ASP A 67 3.38 10.72 -8.09
C ASP A 67 2.58 10.11 -6.93
N ALA A 68 1.30 9.83 -7.14
CA ALA A 68 0.46 9.15 -6.15
C ALA A 68 0.95 7.71 -5.88
N ALA A 69 1.32 6.97 -6.93
CA ALA A 69 1.87 5.63 -6.80
C ALA A 69 3.25 5.63 -6.11
N ASP A 70 4.07 6.65 -6.36
CA ASP A 70 5.39 6.84 -5.77
C ASP A 70 5.28 7.16 -4.27
N ALA A 71 4.30 7.99 -3.88
CA ALA A 71 4.01 8.25 -2.47
C ALA A 71 3.60 6.96 -1.72
N VAL A 72 2.77 6.11 -2.33
CA VAL A 72 2.41 4.80 -1.74
C VAL A 72 3.64 3.89 -1.65
N ARG A 73 4.51 3.90 -2.65
CA ARG A 73 5.74 3.12 -2.64
C ARG A 73 6.72 3.57 -1.56
N ALA A 74 6.89 4.89 -1.39
CA ALA A 74 7.71 5.45 -0.32
C ALA A 74 7.17 5.02 1.05
N GLY A 75 5.85 5.15 1.27
CA GLY A 75 5.21 4.67 2.49
C GLY A 75 5.41 3.17 2.73
N LEU A 76 5.41 2.35 1.68
CA LEU A 76 5.71 0.91 1.81
C LEU A 76 7.15 0.67 2.25
N ASN A 77 8.11 1.34 1.62
CA ASN A 77 9.52 1.20 1.98
C ASN A 77 9.75 1.60 3.45
N ASP A 78 9.15 2.68 3.90
CA ASP A 78 9.27 3.11 5.30
C ASP A 78 8.59 2.12 6.27
N ALA A 79 7.43 1.57 5.90
CA ALA A 79 6.75 0.56 6.70
C ALA A 79 7.55 -0.75 6.80
N LEU A 80 8.08 -1.24 5.67
CA LEU A 80 8.91 -2.45 5.63
C LEU A 80 10.18 -2.25 6.45
N ARG A 81 10.81 -1.08 6.35
CA ARG A 81 11.99 -0.73 7.15
C ARG A 81 11.68 -0.76 8.65
N TRP A 82 10.64 -0.05 9.07
CA TRP A 82 10.25 0.04 10.48
C TRP A 82 10.00 -1.34 11.12
N HIS A 83 9.39 -2.25 10.37
CA HIS A 83 9.10 -3.63 10.79
C HIS A 83 10.34 -4.52 10.81
N ALA A 84 11.18 -4.42 9.78
CA ALA A 84 12.43 -5.15 9.71
C ALA A 84 13.36 -4.81 10.88
N GLU A 85 13.48 -3.52 11.23
CA GLU A 85 14.28 -3.05 12.39
C GLU A 85 13.80 -3.64 13.73
N ARG A 86 12.53 -4.04 13.82
CA ARG A 86 11.91 -4.57 15.05
C ARG A 86 11.78 -6.08 15.05
N GLY A 87 12.12 -6.75 13.93
CA GLY A 87 11.84 -8.17 13.75
C GLY A 87 10.35 -8.49 13.80
N GLU A 88 9.49 -7.50 13.52
CA GLU A 88 8.04 -7.63 13.56
C GLU A 88 7.47 -7.77 12.15
N PRO A 89 6.35 -8.49 11.99
CA PRO A 89 5.68 -8.58 10.70
C PRO A 89 4.87 -7.32 10.39
N LEU A 90 4.79 -6.97 9.10
CA LEU A 90 3.77 -6.05 8.63
C LEU A 90 2.41 -6.76 8.58
N LEU A 91 1.42 -6.23 9.31
CA LEU A 91 0.05 -6.74 9.35
C LEU A 91 -0.87 -5.90 8.46
N LEU A 92 -1.44 -6.51 7.43
CA LEU A 92 -2.36 -5.85 6.47
C LEU A 92 -3.71 -6.56 6.40
N ASN A 93 -4.76 -5.79 6.12
CA ASN A 93 -6.06 -6.36 5.78
C ASN A 93 -5.98 -7.12 4.45
N ARG A 94 -6.73 -8.22 4.33
CA ARG A 94 -6.77 -9.03 3.11
C ARG A 94 -7.30 -8.25 1.90
N ALA A 95 -6.70 -8.49 0.73
CA ALA A 95 -7.09 -7.84 -0.51
C ALA A 95 -8.28 -8.50 -1.19
N ASP A 96 -8.42 -9.81 -1.04
CA ASP A 96 -9.54 -10.62 -1.52
C ASP A 96 -10.77 -10.47 -0.62
N ALA A 97 -11.94 -10.41 -1.24
CA ALA A 97 -13.20 -10.55 -0.53
C ALA A 97 -13.34 -12.01 -0.05
N GLY A 98 -13.78 -12.18 1.19
CA GLY A 98 -14.12 -13.50 1.73
C GLY A 98 -15.45 -14.01 1.18
N PRO A 99 -15.83 -15.23 1.57
CA PRO A 99 -17.12 -15.81 1.18
C PRO A 99 -18.32 -15.00 1.71
N ASP A 100 -18.14 -14.23 2.79
CA ASP A 100 -19.11 -13.27 3.31
C ASP A 100 -18.43 -11.91 3.56
N PRO A 101 -18.63 -10.91 2.69
CA PRO A 101 -18.06 -9.57 2.83
C PRO A 101 -18.40 -8.87 4.16
N ARG A 102 -19.53 -9.22 4.79
CA ARG A 102 -19.95 -8.63 6.08
C ARG A 102 -19.05 -9.06 7.24
N ARG A 103 -18.28 -10.15 7.06
CA ARG A 103 -17.39 -10.73 8.06
C ARG A 103 -15.91 -10.59 7.69
N ASP A 104 -15.60 -9.87 6.61
CA ASP A 104 -14.21 -9.70 6.17
C ASP A 104 -13.33 -9.02 7.23
N TRP A 105 -13.89 -8.14 8.05
CA TRP A 105 -13.19 -7.48 9.16
C TRP A 105 -12.77 -8.45 10.28
N MET A 106 -13.40 -9.62 10.38
CA MET A 106 -13.05 -10.66 11.36
C MET A 106 -11.94 -11.60 10.86
N ARG A 107 -11.60 -11.55 9.57
CA ARG A 107 -10.59 -12.44 9.00
C ARG A 107 -9.21 -12.02 9.53
N PRO A 108 -8.33 -12.99 9.86
CA PRO A 108 -6.99 -12.66 10.33
C PRO A 108 -6.24 -11.87 9.25
N PRO A 109 -5.44 -10.87 9.67
CA PRO A 109 -4.66 -10.07 8.74
C PRO A 109 -3.64 -10.93 8.00
N VAL A 110 -3.22 -10.44 6.83
CA VAL A 110 -2.04 -10.94 6.14
C VAL A 110 -0.82 -10.51 6.94
N ARG A 111 0.03 -11.49 7.27
CA ARG A 111 1.30 -11.29 7.95
C ARG A 111 2.40 -11.32 6.90
N ILE A 112 3.19 -10.25 6.81
CA ILE A 112 4.22 -10.08 5.79
C ILE A 112 5.57 -9.92 6.49
N VAL A 113 6.52 -10.80 6.17
CA VAL A 113 7.88 -10.83 6.70
C VAL A 113 8.87 -10.43 5.60
N VAL A 114 9.69 -9.42 5.88
CA VAL A 114 10.73 -8.95 4.96
C VAL A 114 11.80 -10.05 4.78
N GLY A 115 12.21 -10.29 3.54
CA GLY A 115 13.14 -11.37 3.19
C GLY A 115 12.47 -12.73 2.94
N GLN A 116 11.21 -12.92 3.37
CA GLN A 116 10.42 -14.13 3.11
C GLN A 116 9.29 -13.86 2.09
N ASP A 117 8.39 -12.92 2.41
CA ASP A 117 7.19 -12.65 1.61
C ASP A 117 7.39 -11.49 0.63
N VAL A 118 8.35 -10.59 0.94
CA VAL A 118 8.77 -9.47 0.09
C VAL A 118 10.30 -9.34 0.14
N PRO A 119 10.95 -8.92 -0.96
CA PRO A 119 12.40 -8.71 -0.96
C PRO A 119 12.80 -7.61 0.03
N TRP A 120 14.05 -7.66 0.49
CA TRP A 120 14.66 -6.57 1.24
C TRP A 120 14.68 -5.28 0.39
N PRO A 121 14.40 -4.11 0.99
CA PRO A 121 14.58 -2.84 0.30
C PRO A 121 16.02 -2.68 -0.21
N GLU A 122 16.19 -2.00 -1.35
CA GLU A 122 17.51 -1.76 -1.94
C GLU A 122 18.46 -1.03 -0.96
N GLY A 123 19.72 -1.47 -0.90
CA GLY A 123 20.72 -0.96 0.04
C GLY A 123 20.65 -1.59 1.44
N TRP A 124 19.78 -2.59 1.66
CA TRP A 124 19.81 -3.46 2.83
C TRP A 124 20.34 -4.81 2.38
N ASP A 125 21.63 -5.05 2.61
CA ASP A 125 22.19 -6.38 2.40
C ASP A 125 21.50 -7.38 3.33
N ALA A 126 21.04 -8.48 2.75
CA ALA A 126 20.74 -9.70 3.49
C ALA A 126 22.05 -10.36 3.93
N GLY A 127 22.85 -9.67 4.74
CA GLY A 127 23.97 -10.24 5.51
C GLY A 127 23.52 -10.26 6.97
N GLY A 128 23.42 -11.39 7.65
CA GLY A 128 24.45 -12.43 7.77
C GLY A 128 24.77 -12.54 9.24
#